data_AF-A0A942H4G6-F1
#
_entry.id   AF-A0A942H4G6-F1
#
_cell.length_a   1.000
_cell.length_b   1.000
_cell.length_c   1.000
_cell.angle_alpha   90.00
_cell.angle_beta   90.00
_cell.angle_gamma   90.00
#
_symmetry.space_group_name_H-M   'P 1'
#
loop_
_entity.id
_entity.type
_entity.pdbx_description
1 polymer ?
#
loop_
_entity_poly.entity_id
_entity_poly.type
_entity_poly.pdbx_seq_one_letter_code
_entity_poly.pdbx_strand_id
1 'polypeptide(L)'
;MDPYHKMLQKLYEVTKGREGVDVDFVDLTKKAGYFPSIDSIVTQMKKEGWVTESRTNILRITHWGVAEAKKVAANGPSSAKQVEKEARRLLAETREFAVIVEEFIADPNEDKLEAVSTKFSAVAKAVETVKKA
;
A
#
# COMPACT_ATOMS: atom_id res chain seq x y z
N MET A 1 5.24 -3.79 -8.34
CA MET A 1 3.94 -4.47 -8.42
C MET A 1 4.03 -5.52 -9.51
N ASP A 2 3.67 -6.77 -9.22
CA ASP A 2 3.68 -7.87 -10.20
C ASP A 2 2.57 -7.70 -11.26
N PRO A 3 2.67 -8.41 -12.40
CA PRO A 3 1.71 -8.29 -13.50
C PRO A 3 0.27 -8.59 -13.10
N TYR A 4 0.04 -9.54 -12.18
CA TYR A 4 -1.31 -9.96 -11.79
C TYR A 4 -2.03 -8.86 -11.03
N HIS A 5 -1.39 -8.29 -10.00
CA HIS A 5 -1.96 -7.20 -9.22
C HIS A 5 -2.08 -5.90 -10.05
N LYS A 6 -1.15 -5.65 -10.98
CA LYS A 6 -1.25 -4.52 -11.91
C LYS A 6 -2.46 -4.66 -12.84
N MET A 7 -2.70 -5.86 -13.37
CA MET A 7 -3.87 -6.11 -14.22
C MET A 7 -5.17 -6.12 -13.42
N LEU A 8 -5.16 -6.61 -12.18
CA LEU A 8 -6.28 -6.53 -11.26
C LEU A 8 -6.66 -5.07 -10.95
N GLN A 9 -5.67 -4.20 -10.72
CA GLN A 9 -5.93 -2.76 -10.53
C GLN A 9 -6.56 -2.13 -11.78
N LYS A 10 -6.02 -2.40 -12.98
CA LYS A 10 -6.61 -1.89 -14.23
C LYS A 10 -8.04 -2.39 -14.44
N LEU A 11 -8.32 -3.64 -14.09
CA LEU A 11 -9.67 -4.20 -14.15
C LEU A 11 -10.60 -3.49 -13.16
N TYR A 12 -10.12 -3.24 -11.93
CA TYR A 12 -10.86 -2.49 -10.92
C TYR A 12 -11.16 -1.05 -11.36
N GLU A 13 -10.20 -0.36 -12.00
CA GLU A 13 -10.38 1.00 -12.53
C GLU A 13 -11.48 1.06 -13.60
N VAL A 14 -11.49 0.10 -14.54
CA VAL A 14 -12.49 0.03 -15.62
C VAL A 14 -13.88 -0.29 -15.07
N THR A 15 -13.97 -1.27 -14.16
CA THR A 15 -15.24 -1.72 -13.58
C THR A 15 -15.75 -0.79 -12.47
N LYS A 16 -14.90 0.06 -11.91
CA LYS A 16 -15.13 0.80 -10.65
C LYS A 16 -15.58 -0.12 -9.51
N GLY A 17 -15.12 -1.36 -9.51
CA GLY A 17 -15.48 -2.40 -8.55
C GLY A 17 -16.87 -3.01 -8.72
N ARG A 18 -17.54 -2.82 -9.86
CA ARG A 18 -18.83 -3.47 -10.15
C ARG A 18 -18.60 -4.89 -10.66
N GLU A 19 -19.07 -5.87 -9.89
CA GLU A 19 -18.85 -7.31 -10.16
C GLU A 19 -19.62 -7.82 -11.40
N GLY A 20 -20.69 -7.13 -11.81
CA GLY A 20 -21.50 -7.50 -12.98
C GLY A 20 -20.97 -6.99 -14.32
N VAL A 21 -19.82 -6.34 -14.36
CA VAL A 21 -19.29 -5.71 -15.59
C VAL A 21 -18.33 -6.67 -16.30
N ASP A 22 -18.70 -7.06 -17.52
CA ASP A 22 -17.82 -7.79 -18.44
C ASP A 22 -16.78 -6.84 -19.02
N VAL A 23 -15.51 -7.24 -18.97
CA VAL A 23 -14.38 -6.49 -19.50
C VAL A 23 -13.60 -7.34 -20.49
N ASP A 24 -13.35 -6.78 -21.68
CA ASP A 24 -12.41 -7.34 -22.64
C ASP A 24 -10.99 -7.21 -22.11
N PHE A 25 -10.44 -8.35 -21.69
CA PHE A 25 -9.12 -8.43 -21.10
C PHE A 25 -7.99 -8.46 -22.13
N VAL A 26 -8.30 -8.77 -23.40
CA VAL A 26 -7.33 -8.67 -24.51
C VAL A 26 -6.91 -7.21 -24.68
N ASP A 27 -7.89 -6.32 -24.79
CA ASP A 27 -7.61 -4.89 -24.95
C ASP A 27 -6.92 -4.30 -23.72
N LEU A 28 -7.30 -4.75 -22.52
CA LEU A 28 -6.69 -4.31 -21.28
C LEU A 28 -5.21 -4.73 -21.19
N THR A 29 -4.89 -5.97 -21.56
CA THR A 29 -3.51 -6.49 -21.53
C THR A 29 -2.64 -5.90 -22.65
N LYS A 30 -3.19 -5.65 -23.84
CA LYS A 30 -2.50 -4.93 -24.93
C LYS A 30 -2.09 -3.53 -24.49
N LYS A 31 -3.02 -2.75 -23.94
CA LYS A 31 -2.74 -1.39 -23.42
C LYS A 31 -1.71 -1.38 -22.29
N ALA A 32 -1.63 -2.47 -21.54
CA ALA A 32 -0.70 -2.61 -20.42
C ALA A 32 0.66 -3.22 -20.80
N GLY A 33 0.84 -3.68 -22.04
CA GLY A 33 2.08 -4.32 -22.51
C GLY A 33 2.23 -5.79 -22.08
N TYR A 34 1.14 -6.45 -21.66
CA TYR A 34 1.15 -7.84 -21.15
C TYR A 34 0.40 -8.85 -22.04
N PHE A 35 0.02 -8.45 -23.25
CA PHE A 35 -0.72 -9.34 -24.16
C PHE A 35 -0.08 -10.73 -24.38
N PRO A 36 1.26 -10.86 -24.54
CA PRO A 36 1.90 -12.17 -24.70
C PRO A 36 1.72 -13.11 -23.49
N SER A 37 1.33 -12.59 -22.33
CA SER A 37 1.18 -13.34 -21.08
C SER A 37 -0.27 -13.42 -20.60
N ILE A 38 -1.25 -13.12 -21.47
CA ILE A 38 -2.67 -13.07 -21.11
C ILE A 38 -3.15 -14.38 -20.46
N ASP A 39 -2.85 -15.53 -21.05
CA ASP A 39 -3.33 -16.82 -20.54
C ASP A 39 -2.79 -17.12 -19.14
N SER A 40 -1.50 -16.82 -18.90
CA SER A 40 -0.88 -16.98 -17.59
C SER A 40 -1.50 -16.06 -16.55
N ILE A 41 -1.75 -14.79 -16.92
CA ILE A 41 -2.36 -13.80 -16.03
C ILE A 41 -3.80 -14.19 -15.69
N VAL A 42 -4.61 -14.54 -16.69
CA VAL A 42 -6.01 -14.96 -16.49
C VAL A 42 -6.06 -16.22 -15.61
N THR A 43 -5.21 -17.21 -15.90
CA THR A 43 -5.16 -18.45 -15.12
C THR A 43 -4.83 -18.18 -13.65
N GLN A 44 -3.83 -17.35 -13.39
CA GLN A 44 -3.44 -17.00 -12.02
C GLN A 44 -4.54 -16.20 -11.32
N MET A 45 -5.12 -15.19 -11.97
CA MET A 45 -6.20 -14.38 -11.38
C MET A 45 -7.47 -15.19 -11.08
N LYS A 46 -7.79 -16.20 -11.91
CA LYS A 46 -8.88 -17.15 -11.66
C LYS A 46 -8.55 -18.08 -10.49
N LYS A 47 -7.32 -18.59 -10.41
CA LYS A 47 -6.85 -19.45 -9.33
C LYS A 47 -6.95 -18.76 -7.97
N GLU A 48 -6.59 -17.48 -7.89
CA GLU A 48 -6.71 -16.66 -6.68
C GLU A 48 -8.15 -16.19 -6.40
N GLY A 49 -9.11 -16.51 -7.27
CA GLY A 49 -10.52 -16.15 -7.11
C GLY A 49 -10.85 -14.67 -7.33
N TRP A 50 -9.92 -13.89 -7.88
CA TRP A 50 -10.11 -12.44 -8.10
C TRP A 50 -11.02 -12.12 -9.28
N VAL A 51 -11.12 -13.04 -10.23
CA VAL A 51 -11.93 -12.86 -11.44
C VAL A 51 -12.67 -14.15 -11.79
N THR A 52 -13.79 -13.97 -12.46
CA THR A 52 -14.50 -15.03 -13.19
C THR A 52 -14.50 -14.74 -14.67
N GLU A 53 -14.44 -15.78 -15.49
CA GLU A 53 -14.45 -15.65 -16.95
C GLU A 53 -15.82 -16.04 -17.48
N SER A 54 -16.50 -15.11 -18.16
CA SER A 54 -17.83 -15.35 -18.73
C SER A 54 -17.74 -15.92 -20.15
N ARG A 55 -16.73 -15.50 -20.91
CA ARG A 55 -16.32 -15.98 -22.24
C ARG A 55 -14.81 -15.84 -22.34
N THR A 56 -14.18 -16.51 -23.31
CA THR A 56 -12.73 -16.42 -23.53
C THR A 56 -12.24 -14.96 -23.50
N ASN A 57 -11.35 -14.67 -22.55
CA ASN A 57 -10.77 -13.35 -22.30
C ASN A 57 -11.76 -12.23 -21.91
N ILE A 58 -13.01 -12.56 -21.61
CA ILE A 58 -13.99 -11.63 -21.03
C ILE A 58 -14.10 -11.92 -19.54
N LEU A 59 -13.58 -11.01 -18.72
CA LEU A 59 -13.51 -11.18 -17.27
C LEU A 59 -14.49 -10.28 -16.53
N ARG A 60 -14.99 -10.80 -15.42
CA ARG A 60 -15.68 -10.05 -14.37
C ARG A 60 -14.85 -10.08 -13.11
N ILE A 61 -14.71 -8.93 -12.47
CA ILE A 61 -14.07 -8.84 -11.15
C ILE A 61 -15.02 -9.44 -10.10
N THR A 62 -14.49 -10.24 -9.18
CA THR A 62 -15.29 -10.78 -8.07
C THR A 62 -15.24 -9.84 -6.86
N HIS A 63 -16.11 -10.08 -5.88
CA HIS A 63 -16.01 -9.46 -4.57
C HIS A 63 -14.60 -9.54 -3.96
N TRP A 64 -13.96 -10.71 -4.04
CA TRP A 64 -12.60 -10.92 -3.55
C TRP A 64 -11.56 -10.16 -4.36
N GLY A 65 -11.71 -10.10 -5.69
CA GLY A 65 -10.85 -9.30 -6.55
C GLY A 65 -10.95 -7.81 -6.25
N VAL A 66 -12.14 -7.30 -5.94
CA VAL A 66 -12.34 -5.91 -5.50
C VAL A 66 -11.64 -5.64 -4.17
N ALA A 67 -11.77 -6.54 -3.21
CA ALA A 67 -11.10 -6.42 -1.92
C ALA A 67 -9.57 -6.41 -2.08
N GLU A 68 -9.02 -7.32 -2.88
CA GLU A 68 -7.57 -7.37 -3.13
C GLU A 68 -7.09 -6.16 -3.93
N ALA A 69 -7.82 -5.71 -4.96
CA ALA A 69 -7.47 -4.49 -5.71
C ALA A 69 -7.37 -3.26 -4.80
N LYS A 70 -8.31 -3.13 -3.85
CA LYS A 70 -8.31 -2.05 -2.85
C LYS A 70 -7.14 -2.17 -1.89
N LYS A 71 -6.80 -3.39 -1.45
CA LYS A 71 -5.65 -3.65 -0.58
C LYS A 71 -4.33 -3.35 -1.27
N VAL A 72 -4.18 -3.74 -2.54
CA VAL A 72 -3.02 -3.41 -3.39
C VAL A 72 -2.90 -1.90 -3.59
N ALA A 73 -4.02 -1.20 -3.81
CA ALA A 73 -4.04 0.26 -3.89
C ALA A 73 -3.68 0.94 -2.56
N ALA A 74 -4.12 0.37 -1.43
CA ALA A 74 -3.77 0.87 -0.10
C ALA A 74 -2.30 0.60 0.29
N ASN A 75 -1.73 -0.50 -0.21
CA ASN A 75 -0.33 -0.89 0.00
C ASN A 75 0.60 -0.43 -1.14
N GLY A 76 0.13 0.44 -2.03
CA GLY A 76 0.98 1.08 -3.03
C GLY A 76 1.98 2.05 -2.39
N PRO A 77 3.09 2.40 -3.06
CA PRO A 77 4.21 3.16 -2.47
C PRO A 77 3.92 4.62 -2.04
N SER A 78 2.66 5.05 -2.00
CA SER A 78 2.26 6.38 -1.52
C SER A 78 0.74 6.42 -1.35
N SER A 79 0.21 5.72 -0.33
CA SER A 79 -1.18 5.97 0.07
C SER A 79 -1.16 7.09 1.10
N ALA A 80 -1.98 8.13 0.88
CA ALA A 80 -2.13 9.24 1.83
C ALA A 80 -2.43 8.76 3.27
N LYS A 81 -3.02 7.56 3.41
CA LYS A 81 -3.25 6.88 4.69
C LYS A 81 -1.97 6.35 5.34
N GLN A 82 -1.00 5.86 4.55
CA GLN A 82 0.30 5.45 5.06
C GLN A 82 1.11 6.67 5.51
N VAL A 83 1.12 7.74 4.72
CA VAL A 83 1.71 9.03 5.12
C VAL A 83 1.06 9.54 6.41
N GLU A 84 -0.27 9.51 6.50
CA GLU A 84 -0.99 9.92 7.72
C GLU A 84 -0.62 9.06 8.93
N LYS A 85 -0.54 7.74 8.75
CA LYS A 85 -0.16 6.81 9.82
C LYS A 85 1.27 7.09 10.31
N GLU A 86 2.23 7.21 9.41
CA GLU A 86 3.62 7.47 9.77
C GLU A 86 3.79 8.89 10.36
N ALA A 87 3.02 9.88 9.90
CA ALA A 87 2.98 11.21 10.50
C ALA A 87 2.41 11.20 11.93
N ARG A 88 1.38 10.39 12.20
CA ARG A 88 0.86 10.18 13.57
C ARG A 88 1.89 9.52 14.47
N ARG A 89 2.68 8.58 13.95
CA ARG A 89 3.79 7.97 14.68
C ARG A 89 4.88 9.00 14.99
N LEU A 90 5.28 9.81 14.02
CA LEU A 90 6.24 10.90 14.23
C LEU A 90 5.78 11.87 15.32
N LEU A 91 4.49 12.23 15.34
CA LEU A 91 3.91 13.07 16.40
C LEU A 91 4.05 12.42 17.79
N ALA A 92 3.80 11.12 17.91
CA ALA A 92 3.94 10.40 19.17
C ALA A 92 5.39 10.39 19.66
N GLU A 93 6.34 10.04 18.79
CA GLU A 93 7.78 10.03 19.12
C GLU A 93 8.28 11.42 19.54
N THR A 94 7.79 12.48 18.88
CA THR A 94 8.17 13.87 19.19
C THR A 94 7.64 14.32 20.55
N ARG A 95 6.42 13.93 20.92
CA ARG A 95 5.85 14.24 22.25
C ARG A 95 6.63 13.58 23.36
N GLU A 96 6.99 12.31 23.18
CA GLU A 96 7.80 11.58 24.15
C GLU A 96 9.22 12.16 24.24
N PHE A 97 9.79 12.58 23.10
CA PHE A 97 11.07 13.30 23.10
C PHE A 97 11.00 14.60 23.93
N ALA A 98 9.93 15.38 23.78
CA ALA A 98 9.74 16.60 24.58
C ALA A 98 9.73 16.30 26.09
N VAL A 99 9.03 15.24 26.52
CA VAL A 99 9.01 14.82 27.93
C VAL A 99 10.40 14.45 28.44
N ILE A 100 11.17 13.66 27.67
CA ILE A 100 12.53 13.28 28.06
C ILE A 100 13.46 14.51 28.16
N VAL A 101 13.28 15.49 27.28
CA VAL A 101 14.02 16.77 27.35
C VAL A 101 13.64 17.55 28.62
N GLU A 102 12.35 17.60 28.98
CA GLU A 102 11.88 18.22 30.22
C GLU A 102 12.46 17.51 31.46
N GLU A 103 12.51 16.18 31.47
CA GLU A 103 13.10 15.39 32.57
C GLU A 103 14.60 15.63 32.74
N PHE A 104 15.32 15.84 31.63
CA PHE A 104 16.73 16.22 31.64
C PHE A 104 16.93 17.65 32.16
N ILE A 105 16.08 18.60 31.77
CA ILE A 105 16.12 19.98 32.30
C ILE A 105 15.88 19.99 33.81
N ALA A 106 14.93 19.18 34.29
CA ALA A 106 14.55 19.12 35.70
C ALA A 106 15.66 18.54 36.60
N ASP A 107 16.44 17.58 36.09
CA ASP A 107 17.54 16.96 36.81
C ASP A 107 18.61 16.49 35.80
N PRO A 108 19.59 17.36 35.48
CA PRO A 108 20.60 17.07 34.47
C PRO A 108 21.61 16.03 34.94
N ASN A 109 21.64 14.88 34.26
CA ASN A 109 22.63 13.82 34.47
C ASN A 109 22.94 13.07 33.16
N GLU A 110 24.01 12.26 33.17
CA GLU A 110 24.51 11.56 31.97
C GLU A 110 23.50 10.55 31.42
N ASP A 111 22.84 9.77 32.28
CA ASP A 111 21.85 8.76 31.85
C ASP A 111 20.67 9.41 31.09
N LYS A 112 20.19 10.56 31.57
CA LYS A 112 19.12 11.31 30.92
C LYS A 112 19.57 11.97 29.63
N LEU A 113 20.83 12.44 29.56
CA LEU A 113 21.39 12.96 28.31
C LEU A 113 21.49 11.86 27.24
N GLU A 114 21.85 10.63 27.64
CA GLU A 114 21.84 9.47 26.74
C GLU A 114 20.42 9.12 26.28
N ALA A 115 19.42 9.20 27.17
CA ALA A 115 18.02 9.04 26.81
C ALA A 115 17.54 10.08 25.79
N VAL A 116 17.92 11.35 25.95
CA VAL A 116 17.66 12.43 24.98
C VAL A 116 18.25 12.07 23.60
N SER A 117 19.53 11.68 23.55
CA SER A 117 20.22 11.32 22.30
C SER A 117 19.57 10.11 21.60
N THR A 118 19.23 9.09 22.38
CA THR A 118 18.57 7.87 21.90
C THR A 118 17.20 8.19 21.30
N LYS A 119 16.39 8.99 22.00
CA LYS A 119 15.06 9.35 21.53
C LYS A 119 15.10 10.30 20.33
N PHE A 120 16.03 11.25 20.29
CA PHE A 120 16.25 12.10 19.11
C PHE A 120 16.55 11.27 17.86
N SER A 121 17.37 10.22 18.01
CA SER A 121 17.67 9.28 16.91
C SER A 121 16.42 8.53 16.42
N ALA A 122 15.48 8.21 17.33
CA ALA A 122 14.21 7.59 16.96
C ALA A 122 13.30 8.57 16.19
N VAL A 123 13.22 9.83 16.62
CA VAL A 123 12.49 10.90 15.91
C VAL A 123 13.07 11.11 14.50
N ALA A 124 14.40 11.19 14.37
CA ALA A 124 15.07 11.33 13.08
C ALA A 124 14.74 10.15 12.13
N LYS A 125 14.74 8.92 12.64
CA LYS A 125 14.32 7.74 11.87
C LYS A 125 12.86 7.83 11.42
N ALA A 126 11.96 8.28 12.30
CA ALA A 126 10.55 8.44 11.96
C ALA A 126 10.33 9.47 10.84
N VAL A 127 11.09 10.58 10.83
CA VAL A 127 11.08 11.56 9.72
C VAL A 127 11.49 10.91 8.40
N GLU A 128 12.55 10.10 8.39
CA GLU A 128 12.99 9.38 7.19
C GLU A 128 11.96 8.35 6.72
N THR A 129 11.23 7.72 7.62
CA THR A 129 10.12 6.83 7.27
C THR A 129 8.97 7.59 6.60
N VAL A 130 8.61 8.78 7.10
CA VAL A 130 7.58 9.63 6.48
C VAL A 130 8.00 10.09 5.08
N LYS A 131 9.27 10.45 4.85
CA LYS A 131 9.78 10.83 3.53
C LYS A 131 9.69 9.72 2.48
N LYS A 132 9.69 8.46 2.93
CA LYS A 132 9.66 7.26 2.09
C LYS A 132 8.26 6.65 1.96
N ALA A 133 7.27 7.19 2.68
CA ALA A 133 5.88 6.73 2.73
C ALA A 133 5.01 7.43 1.68
#